data_AF-A0A133UZ51-F1
#
_entry.id   AF-A0A133UZ51-F1
#
_cell.length_a   1.000
_cell.length_b   1.000
_cell.length_c   1.000
_cell.angle_alpha   90.00
_cell.angle_beta   90.00
_cell.angle_gamma   90.00
#
_symmetry.space_group_name_H-M   'P 1'
#
loop_
_entity.id
_entity.type
_entity.pdbx_description
1 polymer ?
#
loop_
_entity_poly.entity_id
_entity_poly.type
_entity_poly.pdbx_seq_one_letter_code
_entity_poly.pdbx_strand_id
1 'polypeptide(L)'
;MQTTIRGKIFPSKDQAEKLDELMRIQSSCMRYSYSRLCEGKSKSEIEDDLKGKFSEINSRYRRGGYFRAKANYESALELVESGELESPEKVVFGGRKNLKKRERGEISNEEWKRLRNNQLYSRGDKSKRGNLNLRFVEQDGDLHLRVNVGNREWIHVPAYLPREKRRFLAGEKPYGVRIIRKDEEYEVRVSFEEEQEPETSFEGGAVGVDFNHQTIDMAVTNEQGQLKDGKTIQCPEITTSRKNKRENLIGNYAKKVVNYANHWRRGLVLEKLKDVARGQRNQHEFTHKKFLEAVKRRAEREGAKVREVNPAYTSVIGRHKHASYYHITIHQAAALVVARRGQGFSEHLRGLKTPLFEALEAGEEGENVPDRRVHSWSLTRGLPSRKGASRKHPSQSPETIGVESSGTIGSTERSPGEGDSSEGKTVSPGSGPPVREAVA
;
A
#
# COMPACT_ATOMS: atom_id res chain seq x y z
N MET A 1 -8.23 -0.76 -3.84
CA MET A 1 -8.04 -0.83 -2.37
C MET A 1 -8.94 -1.89 -1.73
N GLN A 2 -8.42 -2.71 -0.81
CA GLN A 2 -9.26 -3.56 0.04
C GLN A 2 -9.86 -2.76 1.22
N THR A 3 -11.19 -2.62 1.25
CA THR A 3 -11.95 -2.01 2.35
C THR A 3 -12.57 -3.10 3.21
N THR A 4 -12.59 -2.93 4.54
CA THR A 4 -13.30 -3.85 5.46
C THR A 4 -14.25 -3.08 6.36
N ILE A 5 -15.52 -3.48 6.34
CA ILE A 5 -16.57 -2.94 7.21
C ILE A 5 -16.87 -3.94 8.33
N ARG A 6 -17.30 -3.44 9.48
CA ARG A 6 -17.68 -4.26 10.65
C ARG A 6 -19.18 -4.21 10.87
N GLY A 7 -19.72 -5.33 11.33
CA GLY A 7 -21.11 -5.52 11.68
C GLY A 7 -21.27 -6.56 12.77
N LYS A 8 -22.52 -6.91 13.06
CA LYS A 8 -22.90 -7.98 13.99
C LYS A 8 -23.95 -8.89 13.36
N ILE A 9 -24.02 -10.12 13.82
CA ILE A 9 -25.14 -11.03 13.54
C ILE A 9 -25.72 -11.57 14.85
N PHE A 10 -26.99 -11.93 14.82
CA PHE A 10 -27.77 -12.29 16.01
C PHE A 10 -28.44 -13.65 15.81
N PRO A 11 -27.67 -14.76 15.85
CA PRO A 11 -28.24 -16.09 15.68
C PRO A 11 -29.14 -16.49 16.84
N SER A 12 -30.22 -17.21 16.54
CA SER A 12 -30.93 -17.98 17.55
C SER A 12 -30.04 -19.10 18.11
N LYS A 13 -30.46 -19.76 19.19
CA LYS A 13 -29.69 -20.84 19.81
C LYS A 13 -29.35 -21.98 18.82
N ASP A 14 -30.34 -22.48 18.07
CA ASP A 14 -30.12 -23.51 17.03
C ASP A 14 -29.17 -23.03 15.92
N GLN A 15 -29.34 -21.78 15.48
CA GLN A 15 -28.46 -21.19 14.46
C GLN A 15 -27.02 -21.03 14.96
N ALA A 16 -26.83 -20.68 16.23
CA ALA A 16 -25.53 -20.56 16.87
C ALA A 16 -24.83 -21.91 16.95
N GLU A 17 -25.53 -22.99 17.29
CA GLU A 17 -24.99 -24.35 17.30
C GLU A 17 -24.50 -24.78 15.90
N LYS A 18 -25.30 -24.54 14.85
CA LYS A 18 -24.91 -24.80 13.46
C LYS A 18 -23.69 -23.96 13.01
N LEU A 19 -23.66 -22.69 13.40
CA LEU A 19 -22.51 -21.80 13.13
C LEU A 19 -21.24 -22.27 13.83
N ASP A 20 -21.34 -22.64 15.10
CA ASP A 20 -20.22 -23.08 15.92
C ASP A 20 -19.61 -24.38 15.39
N GLU A 21 -20.45 -25.28 14.88
CA GLU A 21 -20.00 -26.50 14.23
C GLU A 21 -19.21 -26.21 12.93
N LEU A 22 -19.71 -25.31 12.07
CA LEU A 22 -18.96 -24.85 10.90
C LEU A 22 -17.62 -24.21 11.29
N MET A 23 -17.61 -23.37 12.33
CA MET A 23 -16.39 -22.73 12.85
C MET A 23 -15.40 -23.77 13.38
N ARG A 24 -15.87 -24.81 14.07
CA ARG A 24 -15.07 -25.93 14.59
C ARG A 24 -14.37 -26.67 13.46
N ILE A 25 -15.11 -27.06 12.42
CA ILE A 25 -14.57 -27.80 11.29
C ILE A 25 -13.61 -26.92 10.49
N GLN A 26 -14.01 -25.70 10.12
CA GLN A 26 -13.15 -24.83 9.32
C GLN A 26 -11.88 -24.40 10.09
N SER A 27 -11.97 -24.15 11.39
CA SER A 27 -10.78 -23.84 12.20
C SER A 27 -9.82 -25.03 12.28
N SER A 28 -10.32 -26.26 12.23
CA SER A 28 -9.50 -27.48 12.14
C SER A 28 -8.83 -27.60 10.76
N CYS A 29 -9.58 -27.34 9.68
CA CYS A 29 -9.05 -27.21 8.32
C CYS A 29 -7.95 -26.14 8.21
N MET A 30 -8.14 -24.97 8.83
CA MET A 30 -7.13 -23.90 8.88
C MET A 30 -5.86 -24.35 9.61
N ARG A 31 -5.98 -24.97 10.79
CA ARG A 31 -4.81 -25.46 11.54
C ARG A 31 -4.06 -26.55 10.78
N TYR A 32 -4.78 -27.46 10.15
CA TYR A 32 -4.19 -28.49 9.30
C TYR A 32 -3.42 -27.86 8.13
N SER A 33 -4.06 -26.93 7.41
CA SER A 33 -3.43 -26.20 6.31
C SER A 33 -2.17 -25.46 6.77
N TYR A 34 -2.19 -24.86 7.96
CA TYR A 34 -1.04 -24.17 8.53
C TYR A 34 0.12 -25.13 8.81
N SER A 35 -0.16 -26.31 9.40
CA SER A 35 0.86 -27.36 9.60
C SER A 35 1.52 -27.74 8.28
N ARG A 36 0.72 -27.96 7.22
CA ARG A 36 1.23 -28.30 5.90
C ARG A 36 2.07 -27.19 5.27
N LEU A 37 1.72 -25.91 5.50
CA LEU A 37 2.53 -24.77 5.07
C LEU A 37 3.89 -24.74 5.78
N CYS A 38 3.94 -25.02 7.08
CA CYS A 38 5.20 -25.19 7.82
C CYS A 38 6.05 -26.34 7.27
N GLU A 39 5.42 -27.41 6.79
CA GLU A 39 6.09 -28.55 6.13
C GLU A 39 6.55 -28.24 4.68
N GLY A 40 6.34 -27.02 4.18
CA GLY A 40 6.72 -26.61 2.82
C GLY A 40 5.83 -27.17 1.71
N LYS A 41 4.63 -27.68 2.04
CA LYS A 41 3.70 -28.23 1.05
C LYS A 41 3.12 -27.15 0.14
N SER A 42 2.96 -27.51 -1.14
CA SER A 42 2.38 -26.63 -2.14
C SER A 42 0.89 -26.40 -1.90
N LYS A 43 0.36 -25.33 -2.48
CA LYS A 43 -1.08 -25.04 -2.44
C LYS A 43 -1.93 -26.19 -2.98
N SER A 44 -1.51 -26.85 -4.06
CA SER A 44 -2.29 -27.92 -4.70
C SER A 44 -2.39 -29.13 -3.77
N GLU A 45 -1.25 -29.58 -3.23
CA GLU A 45 -1.20 -30.70 -2.28
C GLU A 45 -2.13 -30.44 -1.08
N ILE A 46 -2.07 -29.23 -0.51
CA ILE A 46 -2.91 -28.87 0.63
C ILE A 46 -4.40 -28.88 0.24
N GLU A 47 -4.77 -28.25 -0.89
CA GLU A 47 -6.17 -28.25 -1.33
C GLU A 47 -6.70 -29.66 -1.61
N ASP A 48 -5.86 -30.58 -2.10
CA ASP A 48 -6.22 -31.98 -2.33
C ASP A 48 -6.38 -32.76 -1.02
N ASP A 49 -5.45 -32.64 -0.08
CA ASP A 49 -5.58 -33.23 1.28
C ASP A 49 -6.87 -32.79 1.98
N LEU A 50 -7.21 -31.51 1.83
CA LEU A 50 -8.40 -30.93 2.44
C LEU A 50 -9.70 -31.54 1.87
N LYS A 51 -9.74 -31.93 0.60
CA LYS A 51 -10.94 -32.55 -0.01
C LYS A 51 -11.31 -33.85 0.67
N GLY A 52 -10.31 -34.69 0.99
CA GLY A 52 -10.53 -35.96 1.68
C GLY A 52 -10.81 -35.79 3.18
N LYS A 53 -10.02 -34.97 3.87
CA LYS A 53 -10.08 -34.83 5.33
C LYS A 53 -11.26 -34.01 5.86
N PHE A 54 -11.78 -33.08 5.05
CA PHE A 54 -12.83 -32.14 5.47
C PHE A 54 -13.99 -32.14 4.46
N SER A 55 -14.38 -33.32 3.98
CA SER A 55 -15.42 -33.52 2.95
C SER A 55 -16.80 -33.01 3.38
N GLU A 56 -17.06 -32.93 4.70
CA GLU A 56 -18.32 -32.55 5.32
C GLU A 56 -18.69 -31.07 5.12
N ILE A 57 -17.72 -30.19 4.91
CA ILE A 57 -17.97 -28.77 4.64
C ILE A 57 -17.88 -28.42 3.17
N ASN A 58 -18.54 -27.35 2.75
CA ASN A 58 -18.45 -26.86 1.38
C ASN A 58 -17.00 -26.55 0.98
N SER A 59 -16.62 -26.84 -0.27
CA SER A 59 -15.26 -26.63 -0.81
C SER A 59 -14.77 -25.19 -0.66
N ARG A 60 -15.67 -24.20 -0.67
CA ARG A 60 -15.33 -22.78 -0.45
C ARG A 60 -14.96 -22.49 0.99
N TYR A 61 -15.55 -23.20 1.96
CA TYR A 61 -15.11 -23.13 3.35
C TYR A 61 -13.73 -23.79 3.54
N ARG A 62 -13.45 -24.92 2.89
CA ARG A 62 -12.10 -25.52 2.90
C ARG A 62 -11.04 -24.55 2.37
N ARG A 63 -11.29 -23.98 1.18
CA ARG A 63 -10.42 -22.94 0.61
C ARG A 63 -10.31 -21.71 1.51
N GLY A 64 -11.40 -21.31 2.17
CA GLY A 64 -11.40 -20.25 3.17
C GLY A 64 -10.44 -20.55 4.33
N GLY A 65 -10.47 -21.78 4.86
CA GLY A 65 -9.52 -22.26 5.88
C GLY A 65 -8.07 -22.18 5.42
N TYR A 66 -7.78 -22.64 4.19
CA TYR A 66 -6.46 -22.50 3.58
C TYR A 66 -6.00 -21.04 3.47
N PHE A 67 -6.84 -20.14 2.93
CA PHE A 67 -6.46 -18.73 2.78
C PHE A 67 -6.20 -18.05 4.12
N ARG A 68 -6.97 -18.42 5.17
CA ARG A 68 -6.71 -17.93 6.53
C ARG A 68 -5.41 -18.50 7.09
N ALA A 69 -5.11 -19.76 6.84
CA ALA A 69 -3.85 -20.38 7.25
C ALA A 69 -2.66 -19.70 6.57
N LYS A 70 -2.74 -19.46 5.25
CA LYS A 70 -1.71 -18.77 4.48
C LYS A 70 -1.45 -17.37 5.02
N ALA A 71 -2.50 -16.56 5.23
CA ALA A 71 -2.34 -15.23 5.80
C ALA A 71 -1.72 -15.26 7.20
N ASN A 72 -2.09 -16.23 8.05
CA ASN A 72 -1.48 -16.40 9.36
C ASN A 72 -0.01 -16.84 9.26
N TYR A 73 0.35 -17.67 8.28
CA TYR A 73 1.71 -18.15 8.04
C TYR A 73 2.61 -17.02 7.55
N GLU A 74 2.15 -16.21 6.60
CA GLU A 74 2.83 -14.98 6.15
C GLU A 74 3.06 -14.03 7.34
N SER A 75 2.05 -13.82 8.18
CA SER A 75 2.21 -13.04 9.43
C SER A 75 3.20 -13.67 10.41
N ALA A 76 3.27 -15.00 10.49
CA ALA A 76 4.21 -15.70 11.35
C ALA A 76 5.65 -15.54 10.84
N LEU A 77 5.88 -15.61 9.53
CA LEU A 77 7.17 -15.32 8.92
C LEU A 77 7.63 -13.90 9.25
N GLU A 78 6.75 -12.90 9.13
CA GLU A 78 7.08 -11.53 9.54
C GLU A 78 7.48 -11.40 11.01
N LEU A 79 6.83 -12.15 11.91
CA LEU A 79 7.17 -12.16 13.33
C LEU A 79 8.50 -12.87 13.61
N VAL A 80 8.85 -13.88 12.81
CA VAL A 80 10.14 -14.56 12.88
C VAL A 80 11.24 -13.61 12.42
N GLU A 81 11.01 -12.93 11.29
CA GLU A 81 11.92 -11.91 10.78
C GLU A 81 12.15 -10.77 11.78
N SER A 82 11.13 -10.40 12.57
CA SER A 82 11.25 -9.38 13.60
C SER A 82 11.82 -9.88 14.93
N GLY A 83 12.15 -11.18 15.05
CA GLY A 83 12.61 -11.81 16.29
C GLY A 83 11.54 -11.91 17.39
N GLU A 84 10.26 -11.64 17.07
CA GLU A 84 9.13 -11.76 18.03
C GLU A 84 8.66 -13.22 18.15
N LEU A 85 9.01 -14.07 17.17
CA LEU A 85 8.67 -15.48 17.11
C LEU A 85 9.92 -16.28 16.74
N GLU A 86 10.17 -17.40 17.43
CA GLU A 86 11.33 -18.26 17.13
C GLU A 86 11.21 -18.92 15.75
N SER A 87 10.04 -19.46 15.44
CA SER A 87 9.76 -20.11 14.17
C SER A 87 8.25 -20.15 13.87
N PRO A 88 7.83 -20.30 12.61
CA PRO A 88 6.41 -20.39 12.26
C PRO A 88 5.69 -21.57 12.94
N GLU A 89 6.41 -22.64 13.27
CA GLU A 89 5.90 -23.84 13.95
C GLU A 89 5.52 -23.55 15.42
N LYS A 90 6.06 -22.48 16.02
CA LYS A 90 5.77 -22.07 17.40
C LYS A 90 4.52 -21.20 17.54
N VAL A 91 3.70 -21.10 16.49
CA VAL A 91 2.41 -20.40 16.55
C VAL A 91 1.40 -21.21 17.36
N VAL A 92 0.76 -20.53 18.31
CA VAL A 92 -0.26 -21.12 19.19
C VAL A 92 -1.64 -20.60 18.80
N PHE A 93 -2.43 -21.43 18.15
CA PHE A 93 -3.85 -21.15 17.87
C PHE A 93 -4.63 -21.03 19.18
N GLY A 94 -5.50 -20.01 19.29
CA GLY A 94 -6.18 -19.66 20.55
C GLY A 94 -5.36 -18.71 21.44
N GLY A 95 -4.09 -18.47 21.10
CA GLY A 95 -3.22 -17.47 21.73
C GLY A 95 -2.37 -18.03 22.87
N ARG A 96 -1.10 -17.63 22.92
CA ARG A 96 -0.13 -18.06 23.96
C ARG A 96 -0.58 -17.78 25.39
N LYS A 97 -1.24 -16.63 25.63
CA LYS A 97 -1.77 -16.28 26.95
C LYS A 97 -2.79 -17.31 27.44
N ASN A 98 -3.70 -17.72 26.56
CA ASN A 98 -4.75 -18.68 26.88
C ASN A 98 -4.18 -20.10 27.03
N LEU A 99 -3.14 -20.47 26.26
CA LEU A 99 -2.41 -21.72 26.51
C LEU A 99 -1.82 -21.75 27.93
N LYS A 100 -1.18 -20.67 28.39
CA LYS A 100 -0.68 -20.56 29.77
C LYS A 100 -1.80 -20.63 30.83
N LYS A 101 -2.98 -20.07 30.54
CA LYS A 101 -4.16 -20.23 31.40
C LYS A 101 -4.58 -21.71 31.47
N ARG A 102 -4.58 -22.40 30.32
CA ARG A 102 -4.94 -23.83 30.22
C ARG A 102 -3.96 -24.72 30.97
N GLU A 103 -2.67 -24.43 30.89
CA GLU A 103 -1.60 -25.14 31.63
C GLU A 103 -1.75 -24.96 33.15
N ARG A 104 -2.19 -23.77 33.60
CA ARG A 104 -2.47 -23.47 35.01
C ARG A 104 -3.83 -23.96 35.51
N GLY A 105 -4.64 -24.60 34.64
CA GLY A 105 -5.98 -25.06 34.99
C GLY A 105 -7.04 -23.95 35.14
N GLU A 106 -6.73 -22.70 34.74
CA GLU A 106 -7.64 -21.56 34.85
C GLU A 106 -8.76 -21.57 33.80
N ILE A 107 -8.58 -22.31 32.70
CA ILE A 107 -9.60 -22.51 31.66
C ILE A 107 -9.74 -23.99 31.32
N SER A 108 -10.96 -24.42 31.02
CA SER A 108 -11.24 -25.80 30.67
C SER A 108 -10.71 -26.16 29.26
N ASN A 109 -10.63 -27.46 28.96
CA ASN A 109 -10.31 -27.90 27.59
C ASN A 109 -11.38 -27.47 26.57
N GLU A 110 -12.64 -27.42 26.99
CA GLU A 110 -13.75 -26.98 26.15
C GLU A 110 -13.66 -25.49 25.86
N GLU A 111 -13.37 -24.69 26.88
CA GLU A 111 -13.13 -23.26 26.73
C GLU A 111 -11.94 -22.98 25.80
N TRP A 112 -10.84 -23.75 25.94
CA TRP A 112 -9.70 -23.66 25.03
C TRP A 112 -10.06 -23.99 23.58
N LYS A 113 -10.83 -25.06 23.36
CA LYS A 113 -11.35 -25.41 22.03
C LYS A 113 -12.26 -24.30 21.49
N ARG A 114 -13.12 -23.72 22.32
CA ARG A 114 -14.03 -22.61 21.97
C ARG A 114 -13.25 -21.36 21.53
N LEU A 115 -12.17 -21.01 22.23
CA LEU A 115 -11.28 -19.90 21.85
C LEU A 115 -10.56 -20.14 20.52
N ARG A 116 -10.17 -21.39 20.25
CA ARG A 116 -9.50 -21.79 18.99
C ARG A 116 -10.41 -21.89 17.79
N ASN A 117 -11.70 -22.12 18.01
CA ASN A 117 -12.70 -22.44 17.01
C ASN A 117 -13.74 -21.31 16.92
N ASN A 118 -13.28 -20.06 16.85
CA ASN A 118 -14.12 -18.88 17.01
C ASN A 118 -14.34 -18.09 15.71
N GLN A 119 -14.04 -18.68 14.56
CA GLN A 119 -14.15 -17.95 13.30
C GLN A 119 -14.61 -18.82 12.13
N LEU A 120 -15.32 -18.18 11.22
CA LEU A 120 -15.70 -18.71 9.91
C LEU A 120 -15.34 -17.67 8.85
N TYR A 121 -14.78 -18.09 7.73
CA TYR A 121 -14.44 -17.24 6.60
C TYR A 121 -14.91 -17.85 5.28
N SER A 122 -15.53 -17.02 4.44
CA SER A 122 -15.85 -17.37 3.06
C SER A 122 -15.42 -16.25 2.14
N ARG A 123 -14.75 -16.60 1.04
CA ARG A 123 -14.38 -15.66 -0.02
C ARG A 123 -15.54 -15.47 -0.99
N GLY A 124 -15.75 -14.24 -1.46
CA GLY A 124 -16.65 -13.94 -2.56
C GLY A 124 -16.13 -14.44 -3.92
N ASP A 125 -17.05 -14.58 -4.87
CA ASP A 125 -16.84 -15.06 -6.22
C ASP A 125 -17.68 -14.21 -7.18
N LYS A 126 -17.03 -13.49 -8.11
CA LYS A 126 -17.68 -12.57 -9.04
C LYS A 126 -18.74 -13.29 -9.88
N SER A 127 -18.44 -14.52 -10.31
CA SER A 127 -19.38 -15.35 -11.09
C SER A 127 -20.63 -15.76 -10.30
N LYS A 128 -20.62 -15.60 -8.97
CA LYS A 128 -21.70 -15.97 -8.07
C LYS A 128 -22.33 -14.77 -7.37
N ARG A 129 -22.18 -13.56 -7.91
CA ARG A 129 -22.81 -12.32 -7.42
C ARG A 129 -22.52 -12.06 -5.93
N GLY A 130 -21.25 -11.90 -5.57
CA GLY A 130 -20.84 -11.64 -4.18
C GLY A 130 -20.34 -12.91 -3.48
N ASN A 131 -20.90 -13.24 -2.33
CA ASN A 131 -20.54 -14.44 -1.57
C ASN A 131 -21.68 -15.46 -1.62
N LEU A 132 -21.37 -16.71 -1.96
CA LEU A 132 -22.39 -17.75 -2.10
C LEU A 132 -22.77 -18.39 -0.75
N ASN A 133 -21.76 -18.59 0.10
CA ASN A 133 -21.92 -19.27 1.38
C ASN A 133 -22.33 -18.33 2.51
N LEU A 134 -21.87 -17.08 2.49
CA LEU A 134 -22.14 -16.06 3.51
C LEU A 134 -22.71 -14.81 2.83
N ARG A 135 -23.99 -14.83 2.48
CA ARG A 135 -24.63 -13.80 1.64
C ARG A 135 -25.54 -12.90 2.46
N PHE A 136 -25.40 -11.59 2.31
CA PHE A 136 -26.39 -10.66 2.83
C PHE A 136 -27.63 -10.62 1.93
N VAL A 137 -28.81 -10.73 2.54
CA VAL A 137 -30.13 -10.68 1.90
C VAL A 137 -31.06 -9.81 2.74
N GLU A 138 -32.01 -9.15 2.12
CA GLU A 138 -33.09 -8.45 2.83
C GLU A 138 -34.32 -9.37 2.89
N GLN A 139 -34.92 -9.47 4.08
CA GLN A 139 -36.14 -10.23 4.35
C GLN A 139 -37.01 -9.38 5.27
N ASP A 140 -38.25 -9.13 4.87
CA ASP A 140 -39.22 -8.35 5.64
C ASP A 140 -38.71 -6.95 6.08
N GLY A 141 -37.86 -6.34 5.26
CA GLY A 141 -37.24 -5.04 5.54
C GLY A 141 -35.97 -5.11 6.42
N ASP A 142 -35.63 -6.28 6.93
CA ASP A 142 -34.47 -6.53 7.77
C ASP A 142 -33.33 -7.23 7.04
N LEU A 143 -32.11 -6.81 7.36
CA LEU A 143 -30.91 -7.40 6.78
C LEU A 143 -30.59 -8.72 7.49
N HIS A 144 -30.42 -9.77 6.71
CA HIS A 144 -30.03 -11.10 7.19
C HIS A 144 -28.75 -11.57 6.51
N LEU A 145 -27.93 -12.32 7.23
CA LEU A 145 -26.84 -13.10 6.68
C LEU A 145 -27.34 -14.53 6.43
N ARG A 146 -27.52 -14.88 5.17
CA ARG A 146 -27.76 -16.24 4.72
C ARG A 146 -26.47 -17.04 4.76
N VAL A 147 -26.42 -18.05 5.60
CA VAL A 147 -25.26 -18.93 5.83
C VAL A 147 -25.56 -20.31 5.29
N ASN A 148 -24.72 -20.81 4.37
CA ASN A 148 -24.79 -22.22 3.95
C ASN A 148 -24.18 -23.10 5.05
N VAL A 149 -24.96 -24.07 5.55
CA VAL A 149 -24.55 -24.96 6.65
C VAL A 149 -24.20 -26.37 6.20
N GLY A 150 -24.04 -26.59 4.89
CA GLY A 150 -23.85 -27.92 4.30
C GLY A 150 -25.14 -28.43 3.66
N ASN A 151 -25.07 -29.58 2.95
CA ASN A 151 -26.23 -30.31 2.41
C ASN A 151 -27.30 -29.49 1.66
N ARG A 152 -26.92 -28.36 1.04
CA ARG A 152 -27.87 -27.40 0.43
C ARG A 152 -28.91 -26.87 1.42
N GLU A 153 -28.54 -26.75 2.69
CA GLU A 153 -29.31 -26.07 3.72
C GLU A 153 -28.72 -24.67 3.95
N TRP A 154 -29.61 -23.72 4.23
CA TRP A 154 -29.26 -22.35 4.58
C TRP A 154 -30.01 -21.91 5.83
N ILE A 155 -29.29 -21.25 6.73
CA ILE A 155 -29.90 -20.51 7.83
C ILE A 155 -29.87 -19.01 7.50
N HIS A 156 -30.83 -18.27 8.02
CA HIS A 156 -30.96 -16.83 7.84
C HIS A 156 -30.82 -16.15 9.19
N VAL A 157 -29.70 -15.47 9.40
CA VAL A 157 -29.34 -14.89 10.69
C VAL A 157 -29.52 -13.37 10.62
N PRO A 158 -30.31 -12.74 11.50
CA PRO A 158 -30.43 -11.29 11.55
C PRO A 158 -29.06 -10.61 11.64
N ALA A 159 -28.87 -9.54 10.87
CA ALA A 159 -27.56 -8.91 10.68
C ALA A 159 -27.63 -7.39 10.73
N TYR A 160 -26.63 -6.79 11.36
CA TYR A 160 -26.42 -5.35 11.35
C TYR A 160 -25.15 -4.98 10.57
N LEU A 161 -25.31 -4.13 9.57
CA LEU A 161 -24.22 -3.44 8.87
C LEU A 161 -24.54 -1.95 8.67
N PRO A 162 -23.52 -1.06 8.73
CA PRO A 162 -23.68 0.37 8.45
C PRO A 162 -24.34 0.61 7.08
N ARG A 163 -25.46 1.37 7.06
CA ARG A 163 -26.28 1.59 5.85
C ARG A 163 -25.49 2.15 4.66
N GLU A 164 -24.64 3.13 4.91
CA GLU A 164 -23.80 3.79 3.88
C GLU A 164 -22.90 2.82 3.10
N LYS A 165 -22.57 1.67 3.68
CA LYS A 165 -21.72 0.64 3.08
C LYS A 165 -22.51 -0.56 2.55
N ARG A 166 -23.83 -0.60 2.68
CA ARG A 166 -24.67 -1.69 2.14
C ARG A 166 -24.72 -1.71 0.61
N ARG A 167 -24.48 -0.56 -0.05
CA ARG A 167 -24.40 -0.47 -1.52
C ARG A 167 -23.45 -1.50 -2.15
N PHE A 168 -22.40 -1.89 -1.44
CA PHE A 168 -21.41 -2.87 -1.90
C PHE A 168 -21.89 -4.32 -1.80
N LEU A 169 -23.06 -4.56 -1.22
CA LEU A 169 -23.65 -5.89 -1.03
C LEU A 169 -24.68 -6.25 -2.12
N ALA A 170 -24.99 -5.33 -3.04
CA ALA A 170 -25.98 -5.50 -4.11
C ALA A 170 -25.63 -6.57 -5.17
N GLY A 171 -24.51 -7.28 -5.01
CA GLY A 171 -24.17 -8.48 -5.79
C GLY A 171 -23.32 -8.24 -7.03
N GLU A 172 -22.87 -7.01 -7.29
CA GLU A 172 -22.04 -6.68 -8.46
C GLU A 172 -20.55 -7.05 -8.28
N LYS A 173 -20.02 -6.87 -7.06
CA LYS A 173 -18.62 -7.14 -6.72
C LYS A 173 -18.51 -8.28 -5.71
N PRO A 174 -17.49 -9.17 -5.82
CA PRO A 174 -17.23 -10.19 -4.81
C PRO A 174 -16.82 -9.57 -3.49
N TYR A 175 -17.33 -10.10 -2.37
CA TYR A 175 -16.92 -9.70 -1.03
C TYR A 175 -16.60 -10.92 -0.15
N GLY A 176 -15.54 -10.83 0.62
CA GLY A 176 -15.21 -11.79 1.67
C GLY A 176 -16.02 -11.50 2.93
N VAL A 177 -16.46 -12.55 3.61
CA VAL A 177 -17.14 -12.43 4.90
C VAL A 177 -16.40 -13.27 5.93
N ARG A 178 -16.08 -12.66 7.07
CA ARG A 178 -15.50 -13.34 8.23
C ARG A 178 -16.40 -13.14 9.42
N ILE A 179 -16.90 -14.22 10.00
CA ILE A 179 -17.62 -14.24 11.27
C ILE A 179 -16.60 -14.52 12.37
N ILE A 180 -16.67 -13.80 13.48
CA ILE A 180 -15.80 -13.95 14.65
C ILE A 180 -16.68 -13.99 15.89
N ARG A 181 -16.62 -15.08 16.65
CA ARG A 181 -17.27 -15.23 17.96
C ARG A 181 -16.38 -14.66 19.07
N LYS A 182 -16.95 -13.81 19.92
CA LYS A 182 -16.33 -13.28 21.15
C LYS A 182 -17.42 -13.13 22.22
N ASP A 183 -17.21 -13.71 23.40
CA ASP A 183 -18.13 -13.56 24.54
C ASP A 183 -19.60 -13.84 24.16
N GLU A 184 -19.81 -14.90 23.37
CA GLU A 184 -21.12 -15.31 22.81
C GLU A 184 -21.75 -14.38 21.76
N GLU A 185 -21.13 -13.22 21.50
CA GLU A 185 -21.49 -12.35 20.40
C GLU A 185 -20.76 -12.73 19.10
N TYR A 186 -21.39 -12.40 17.97
CA TYR A 186 -20.86 -12.65 16.64
C TYR A 186 -20.60 -11.34 15.90
N GLU A 187 -19.33 -10.98 15.76
CA GLU A 187 -18.85 -9.89 14.91
C GLU A 187 -18.73 -10.39 13.46
N VAL A 188 -19.19 -9.60 12.50
CA VAL A 188 -18.97 -9.88 11.08
C VAL A 188 -18.07 -8.81 10.47
N ARG A 189 -17.06 -9.26 9.72
CA ARG A 189 -16.19 -8.41 8.90
C ARG A 189 -16.44 -8.71 7.44
N VAL A 190 -16.78 -7.68 6.69
CA VAL A 190 -17.02 -7.78 5.25
C VAL A 190 -15.92 -7.03 4.52
N SER A 191 -15.18 -7.73 3.67
CA SER A 191 -14.04 -7.19 2.95
C SER A 191 -14.32 -7.19 1.44
N PHE A 192 -14.11 -6.07 0.76
CA PHE A 192 -14.33 -5.92 -0.68
C PHE A 192 -13.27 -5.01 -1.29
N GLU A 193 -13.11 -5.09 -2.62
CA GLU A 193 -12.23 -4.20 -3.37
C GLU A 193 -13.00 -2.99 -3.87
N GLU A 194 -12.48 -1.81 -3.53
CA GLU A 194 -12.98 -0.49 -3.91
C GLU A 194 -11.96 0.12 -4.87
N GLU A 195 -12.42 0.50 -6.06
CA GLU A 195 -11.64 1.30 -7.01
C GLU A 195 -11.82 2.76 -6.63
N GLN A 196 -10.71 3.48 -6.48
CA GLN A 196 -10.70 4.89 -6.20
C GLN A 196 -9.81 5.54 -7.24
N GLU A 197 -10.38 6.46 -8.02
CA GLU A 197 -9.59 7.21 -8.98
C GLU A 197 -8.66 8.18 -8.24
N PRO A 198 -7.39 8.30 -8.68
CA PRO A 198 -6.48 9.23 -8.07
C PRO A 198 -6.90 10.67 -8.38
N GLU A 199 -7.18 11.45 -7.34
CA GLU A 199 -7.43 12.89 -7.41
C GLU A 199 -6.14 13.70 -7.63
N THR A 200 -4.96 13.14 -7.31
CA THR A 200 -3.67 13.81 -7.54
C THR A 200 -2.93 13.32 -8.77
N SER A 201 -2.22 14.23 -9.45
CA SER A 201 -1.40 13.93 -10.64
C SER A 201 0.05 14.37 -10.45
N PHE A 202 0.91 14.02 -11.41
CA PHE A 202 2.31 14.47 -11.45
C PHE A 202 2.54 15.64 -12.42
N GLU A 203 1.47 16.17 -13.03
CA GLU A 203 1.55 17.22 -14.05
C GLU A 203 2.02 18.54 -13.42
N GLY A 204 1.38 18.95 -12.32
CA GLY A 204 1.70 20.18 -11.58
C GLY A 204 2.95 20.11 -10.68
N GLY A 205 3.68 18.99 -10.69
CA GLY A 205 4.80 18.72 -9.78
C GLY A 205 4.69 17.40 -9.01
N ALA A 206 5.53 17.23 -7.99
CA ALA A 206 5.52 16.05 -7.13
C ALA A 206 5.81 16.40 -5.67
N VAL A 207 5.45 15.49 -4.76
CA VAL A 207 5.90 15.52 -3.36
C VAL A 207 6.82 14.33 -3.12
N GLY A 208 8.10 14.57 -2.90
CA GLY A 208 9.06 13.55 -2.51
C GLY A 208 9.12 13.40 -0.99
N VAL A 209 9.37 12.17 -0.53
CA VAL A 209 9.47 11.84 0.89
C VAL A 209 10.81 11.16 1.16
N ASP A 210 11.55 11.68 2.13
CA ASP A 210 12.72 11.07 2.76
C ASP A 210 12.32 10.67 4.19
N PHE A 211 12.32 9.38 4.52
CA PHE A 211 12.00 8.92 5.86
C PHE A 211 13.26 8.46 6.58
N ASN A 212 13.63 9.20 7.62
CA ASN A 212 14.69 8.87 8.54
C ASN A 212 14.12 8.40 9.89
N HIS A 213 14.94 7.77 10.71
CA HIS A 213 14.51 7.17 11.99
C HIS A 213 13.83 8.13 12.97
N GLN A 214 14.12 9.44 12.90
CA GLN A 214 13.54 10.47 13.77
C GLN A 214 12.81 11.58 13.00
N THR A 215 12.90 11.62 11.67
CA THR A 215 12.29 12.68 10.87
C THR A 215 11.66 12.12 9.59
N ILE A 216 10.55 12.71 9.19
CA ILE A 216 9.99 12.54 7.85
C ILE A 216 10.12 13.88 7.15
N ASP A 217 10.99 13.93 6.17
CA ASP A 217 11.30 15.13 5.40
C ASP A 217 10.58 15.04 4.05
N MET A 218 9.92 16.12 3.67
CA MET A 218 9.13 16.22 2.45
C MET A 218 9.55 17.45 1.67
N ALA A 219 9.57 17.32 0.34
CA ALA A 219 9.83 18.42 -0.57
C ALA A 219 8.82 18.41 -1.71
N VAL A 220 8.34 19.60 -2.05
CA VAL A 220 7.34 19.82 -3.09
C VAL A 220 8.01 20.49 -4.26
N THR A 221 7.77 19.96 -5.46
CA THR A 221 8.27 20.54 -6.70
C THR A 221 7.18 21.16 -7.54
N ASN A 222 7.53 22.10 -8.41
CA ASN A 222 6.70 22.45 -9.57
C ASN A 222 6.97 21.50 -10.76
N GLU A 223 6.33 21.79 -11.88
CA GLU A 223 6.45 21.04 -13.15
C GLU A 223 7.89 20.99 -13.66
N GLN A 224 8.67 22.05 -13.42
CA GLN A 224 10.07 22.18 -13.78
C GLN A 224 11.02 21.51 -12.76
N GLY A 225 10.47 20.88 -11.72
CA GLY A 225 11.21 20.20 -10.66
C GLY A 225 11.88 21.13 -9.66
N GLN A 226 11.59 22.43 -9.67
CA GLN A 226 12.12 23.39 -8.70
C GLN A 226 11.36 23.29 -7.38
N LEU A 227 12.05 23.53 -6.27
CA LEU A 227 11.45 23.51 -4.94
C LEU A 227 10.37 24.60 -4.83
N LYS A 228 9.19 24.21 -4.33
CA LYS A 228 8.09 25.11 -3.98
C LYS A 228 7.88 25.21 -2.48
N ASP A 229 8.01 24.08 -1.78
CA ASP A 229 7.84 24.02 -0.33
C ASP A 229 8.61 22.82 0.25
N GLY A 230 8.95 22.91 1.53
CA GLY A 230 9.67 21.88 2.26
C GLY A 230 9.13 21.76 3.68
N LYS A 231 8.93 20.53 4.15
CA LYS A 231 8.36 20.29 5.48
C LYS A 231 9.02 19.10 6.15
N THR A 232 9.34 19.26 7.43
CA THR A 232 9.90 18.20 8.27
C THR A 232 8.91 17.88 9.39
N ILE A 233 8.62 16.59 9.57
CA ILE A 233 7.85 16.08 10.70
C ILE A 233 8.81 15.36 11.63
N GLN A 234 8.94 15.85 12.86
CA GLN A 234 9.66 15.17 13.92
C GLN A 234 8.86 13.94 14.38
N CYS A 235 9.51 12.78 14.44
CA CYS A 235 8.92 11.52 14.86
C CYS A 235 9.84 10.65 15.73
N PRO A 236 10.50 11.20 16.77
CA PRO A 236 11.42 10.43 17.62
C PRO A 236 10.74 9.29 18.39
N GLU A 237 9.42 9.40 18.62
CA GLU A 237 8.64 8.39 19.34
C GLU A 237 8.48 7.06 18.57
N ILE A 238 8.74 7.04 17.26
CA ILE A 238 8.59 5.83 16.45
C ILE A 238 9.55 4.74 16.94
N THR A 239 10.79 5.07 17.27
CA THR A 239 11.80 4.09 17.68
C THR A 239 11.65 3.66 19.14
N THR A 240 11.16 4.55 20.01
CA THR A 240 11.06 4.32 21.46
C THR A 240 9.72 3.71 21.89
N SER A 241 8.67 3.84 21.08
CA SER A 241 7.32 3.39 21.45
C SER A 241 7.14 1.87 21.35
N ARG A 242 6.32 1.32 22.27
CA ARG A 242 5.82 -0.07 22.20
C ARG A 242 4.98 -0.29 20.94
N LYS A 243 4.92 -1.54 20.46
CA LYS A 243 4.33 -1.95 19.16
C LYS A 243 3.00 -1.28 18.82
N ASN A 244 1.97 -1.41 19.66
CA ASN A 244 0.65 -0.84 19.38
C ASN A 244 0.68 0.69 19.23
N LYS A 245 1.45 1.37 20.10
CA LYS A 245 1.65 2.83 20.01
C LYS A 245 2.41 3.20 18.74
N ARG A 246 3.49 2.46 18.42
CA ARG A 246 4.30 2.66 17.21
C ARG A 246 3.49 2.48 15.92
N GLU A 247 2.66 1.44 15.82
CA GLU A 247 1.79 1.21 14.66
C GLU A 247 0.72 2.31 14.51
N ASN A 248 0.16 2.80 15.62
CA ASN A 248 -0.74 3.96 15.60
C ASN A 248 -0.02 5.22 15.11
N LEU A 249 1.18 5.49 15.63
CA LEU A 249 2.02 6.62 15.23
C LEU A 249 2.35 6.56 13.74
N ILE A 250 2.80 5.41 13.22
CA ILE A 250 3.06 5.20 11.79
C ILE A 250 1.83 5.57 10.95
N GLY A 251 0.64 5.11 11.36
CA GLY A 251 -0.61 5.45 10.69
C GLY A 251 -0.92 6.96 10.69
N ASN A 252 -0.66 7.64 11.81
CA ASN A 252 -0.87 9.08 11.94
C ASN A 252 0.12 9.88 11.09
N TYR A 253 1.39 9.47 11.05
CA TYR A 253 2.40 10.10 10.22
C TYR A 253 2.13 9.88 8.73
N ALA A 254 1.74 8.66 8.34
CA ALA A 254 1.31 8.38 6.97
C ALA A 254 0.15 9.29 6.53
N LYS A 255 -0.83 9.52 7.42
CA LYS A 255 -1.92 10.49 7.17
C LYS A 255 -1.38 11.90 6.96
N LYS A 256 -0.43 12.37 7.78
CA LYS A 256 0.17 13.71 7.61
C LYS A 256 0.87 13.87 6.26
N VAL A 257 1.59 12.84 5.80
CA VAL A 257 2.26 12.84 4.49
C VAL A 257 1.25 12.91 3.34
N VAL A 258 0.23 12.07 3.36
CA VAL A 258 -0.80 12.04 2.30
C VAL A 258 -1.60 13.35 2.27
N ASN A 259 -1.97 13.88 3.44
CA ASN A 259 -2.64 15.19 3.53
C ASN A 259 -1.80 16.31 2.92
N TYR A 260 -0.48 16.27 3.11
CA TYR A 260 0.43 17.28 2.53
C TYR A 260 0.48 17.19 1.01
N ALA A 261 0.50 15.98 0.43
CA ALA A 261 0.41 15.79 -1.00
C ALA A 261 -0.94 16.23 -1.59
N ASN A 262 -2.04 15.91 -0.91
CA ASN A 262 -3.39 16.31 -1.31
C ASN A 262 -3.59 17.83 -1.24
N HIS A 263 -3.08 18.50 -0.21
CA HIS A 263 -3.10 19.96 -0.11
C HIS A 263 -2.45 20.63 -1.32
N TRP A 264 -1.32 20.09 -1.79
CA TRP A 264 -0.61 20.57 -2.97
C TRP A 264 -1.15 20.02 -4.30
N ARG A 265 -2.15 19.13 -4.27
CA ARG A 265 -2.70 18.40 -5.42
C ARG A 265 -1.63 17.72 -6.28
N ARG A 266 -0.62 17.12 -5.64
CA ARG A 266 0.54 16.48 -6.30
C ARG A 266 0.66 15.02 -5.92
N GLY A 267 1.15 14.21 -6.85
CA GLY A 267 1.48 12.82 -6.60
C GLY A 267 2.65 12.67 -5.61
N LEU A 268 2.63 11.59 -4.83
CA LEU A 268 3.69 11.21 -3.90
C LEU A 268 4.78 10.39 -4.61
N VAL A 269 6.03 10.68 -4.28
CA VAL A 269 7.19 9.91 -4.71
C VAL A 269 7.90 9.36 -3.49
N LEU A 270 8.00 8.03 -3.42
CA LEU A 270 8.62 7.31 -2.33
C LEU A 270 9.87 6.60 -2.84
N GLU A 271 10.82 6.35 -1.94
CA GLU A 271 11.95 5.49 -2.24
C GLU A 271 11.52 4.01 -2.32
N LYS A 272 12.05 3.29 -3.32
CA LYS A 272 11.86 1.84 -3.46
C LYS A 272 12.85 1.12 -2.55
N LEU A 273 12.35 0.46 -1.51
CA LEU A 273 13.16 -0.44 -0.71
C LEU A 273 13.42 -1.74 -1.47
N LYS A 274 14.68 -2.20 -1.49
CA LYS A 274 15.00 -3.57 -1.92
C LYS A 274 14.67 -4.52 -0.76
N ASP A 275 14.11 -5.69 -1.08
CA ASP A 275 14.04 -6.80 -0.13
C ASP A 275 15.46 -7.34 0.08
N VAL A 276 16.14 -6.89 1.14
CA VAL A 276 17.47 -7.40 1.47
C VAL A 276 17.28 -8.73 2.19
N ALA A 277 17.29 -9.82 1.42
CA ALA A 277 17.48 -11.16 1.94
C ALA A 277 18.98 -11.40 2.09
N ARG A 278 19.59 -10.94 3.19
CA ARG A 278 20.92 -11.36 3.71
C ARG A 278 21.27 -10.53 4.96
N GLY A 279 21.50 -11.21 6.09
CA GLY A 279 22.04 -10.62 7.33
C GLY A 279 21.01 -10.10 8.33
N GLN A 280 21.37 -10.10 9.62
CA GLN A 280 20.53 -9.66 10.74
C GLN A 280 19.89 -8.30 10.43
N ARG A 281 18.58 -8.30 10.20
CA ARG A 281 17.83 -7.11 9.80
C ARG A 281 17.72 -6.14 10.98
N ASN A 282 18.14 -4.90 10.76
CA ASN A 282 18.00 -3.82 11.73
C ASN A 282 16.53 -3.45 11.90
N GLN A 283 16.07 -3.30 13.15
CA GLN A 283 14.70 -2.88 13.51
C GLN A 283 14.25 -1.59 12.80
N HIS A 284 15.20 -0.75 12.42
CA HIS A 284 15.00 0.50 11.67
C HIS A 284 14.47 0.25 10.25
N GLU A 285 15.00 -0.74 9.53
CA GLU A 285 14.59 -1.05 8.16
C GLU A 285 13.17 -1.60 8.10
N PHE A 286 12.82 -2.43 9.08
CA PHE A 286 11.45 -2.92 9.25
C PHE A 286 10.46 -1.79 9.50
N THR A 287 10.83 -0.82 10.33
CA THR A 287 10.00 0.34 10.62
C THR A 287 9.84 1.26 9.40
N HIS A 288 10.90 1.42 8.63
CA HIS A 288 10.89 2.14 7.35
C HIS A 288 9.94 1.51 6.33
N LYS A 289 10.03 0.18 6.13
CA LYS A 289 9.13 -0.58 5.26
C LYS A 289 7.66 -0.43 5.68
N LYS A 290 7.36 -0.62 6.97
CA LYS A 290 6.01 -0.43 7.52
C LYS A 290 5.46 0.98 7.31
N PHE A 291 6.30 2.00 7.44
CA PHE A 291 5.90 3.37 7.18
C PHE A 291 5.55 3.60 5.71
N LEU A 292 6.41 3.20 4.78
CA LEU A 292 6.14 3.36 3.34
C LEU A 292 4.88 2.58 2.91
N GLU A 293 4.68 1.36 3.42
CA GLU A 293 3.46 0.59 3.19
C GLU A 293 2.22 1.30 3.74
N ALA A 294 2.32 1.90 4.94
CA ALA A 294 1.23 2.68 5.52
C ALA A 294 0.91 3.93 4.68
N VAL A 295 1.93 4.62 4.15
CA VAL A 295 1.76 5.75 3.22
C VAL A 295 1.07 5.29 1.94
N LYS A 296 1.55 4.24 1.28
CA LYS A 296 0.94 3.69 0.05
C LYS A 296 -0.53 3.33 0.25
N ARG A 297 -0.84 2.56 1.31
CA ARG A 297 -2.20 2.16 1.64
C ARG A 297 -3.11 3.36 1.94
N ARG A 298 -2.56 4.42 2.55
CA ARG A 298 -3.32 5.65 2.84
C ARG A 298 -3.51 6.49 1.58
N ALA A 299 -2.49 6.59 0.74
CA ALA A 299 -2.53 7.31 -0.52
C ALA A 299 -3.58 6.71 -1.45
N GLU A 300 -3.59 5.37 -1.60
CA GLU A 300 -4.61 4.66 -2.38
C GLU A 300 -6.03 4.94 -1.88
N ARG A 301 -6.22 5.06 -0.55
CA ARG A 301 -7.52 5.37 0.10
C ARG A 301 -7.98 6.82 -0.07
N GLU A 302 -7.06 7.73 -0.33
CA GLU A 302 -7.35 9.16 -0.42
C GLU A 302 -7.15 9.67 -1.85
N GLY A 303 -7.09 8.78 -2.84
CA GLY A 303 -6.90 9.17 -4.23
C GLY A 303 -5.54 9.83 -4.51
N ALA A 304 -4.52 9.62 -3.67
CA ALA A 304 -3.19 10.16 -3.93
C ALA A 304 -2.37 9.20 -4.80
N LYS A 305 -1.93 9.64 -5.99
CA LYS A 305 -1.08 8.84 -6.88
C LYS A 305 0.31 8.67 -6.28
N VAL A 306 0.86 7.45 -6.33
CA VAL A 306 2.18 7.13 -5.78
C VAL A 306 3.11 6.61 -6.88
N ARG A 307 4.37 7.04 -6.86
CA ARG A 307 5.48 6.46 -7.64
C ARG A 307 6.61 6.04 -6.70
N GLU A 308 7.28 4.95 -7.05
CA GLU A 308 8.49 4.52 -6.36
C GLU A 308 9.71 4.76 -7.24
N VAL A 309 10.81 5.23 -6.65
CA VAL A 309 12.05 5.53 -7.36
C VAL A 309 13.24 4.88 -6.68
N ASN A 310 14.34 4.70 -7.40
CA ASN A 310 15.58 4.17 -6.83
C ASN A 310 16.10 5.13 -5.73
N PRO A 311 16.39 4.66 -4.50
CA PRO A 311 16.94 5.48 -3.41
C PRO A 311 18.42 5.85 -3.56
N ALA A 312 19.13 5.27 -4.54
CA ALA A 312 20.58 5.40 -4.62
C ALA A 312 21.07 6.86 -4.58
N TYR A 313 21.92 7.17 -3.59
CA TYR A 313 22.62 8.45 -3.41
C TYR A 313 21.74 9.69 -3.28
N THR A 314 20.45 9.57 -2.92
CA THR A 314 19.52 10.70 -2.77
C THR A 314 20.06 11.77 -1.82
N SER A 315 20.57 11.38 -0.65
CA SER A 315 21.14 12.31 0.33
C SER A 315 22.42 13.00 -0.17
N VAL A 316 23.29 12.28 -0.88
CA VAL A 316 24.56 12.82 -1.41
C VAL A 316 24.27 13.86 -2.49
N ILE A 317 23.38 13.54 -3.43
CA ILE A 317 22.97 14.45 -4.49
C ILE A 317 22.27 15.68 -3.90
N GLY A 318 21.34 15.46 -2.96
CA GLY A 318 20.61 16.52 -2.27
C GLY A 318 21.56 17.53 -1.62
N ARG A 319 22.54 17.04 -0.85
CA ARG A 319 23.55 17.88 -0.19
C ARG A 319 24.31 18.75 -1.18
N HIS A 320 24.84 18.17 -2.27
CA HIS A 320 25.76 18.88 -3.16
C HIS A 320 25.07 19.85 -4.11
N LYS A 321 23.87 19.49 -4.59
CA LYS A 321 23.16 20.28 -5.60
C LYS A 321 22.16 21.27 -5.03
N HIS A 322 21.46 20.89 -3.96
CA HIS A 322 20.18 21.52 -3.62
C HIS A 322 20.20 22.17 -2.25
N ALA A 323 20.83 21.56 -1.24
CA ALA A 323 20.77 22.03 0.15
C ALA A 323 21.24 23.50 0.31
N SER A 324 22.43 23.82 -0.20
CA SER A 324 22.95 25.20 -0.13
C SER A 324 22.20 26.18 -1.04
N TYR A 325 21.72 25.73 -2.21
CA TYR A 325 21.04 26.60 -3.16
C TYR A 325 19.66 27.04 -2.66
N TYR A 326 18.90 26.09 -2.10
CA TYR A 326 17.56 26.36 -1.57
C TYR A 326 17.54 26.71 -0.08
N HIS A 327 18.70 26.72 0.60
CA HIS A 327 18.82 26.97 2.04
C HIS A 327 17.95 26.01 2.88
N ILE A 328 17.96 24.73 2.50
CA ILE A 328 17.17 23.66 3.14
C ILE A 328 18.09 22.62 3.78
N THR A 329 17.53 21.77 4.64
CA THR A 329 18.29 20.68 5.26
C THR A 329 18.70 19.63 4.22
N ILE A 330 19.71 18.82 4.54
CA ILE A 330 20.16 17.72 3.68
C ILE A 330 19.02 16.70 3.45
N HIS A 331 18.18 16.46 4.45
CA HIS A 331 17.05 15.54 4.36
C HIS A 331 15.93 16.07 3.46
N GLN A 332 15.58 17.35 3.59
CA GLN A 332 14.67 18.01 2.65
C GLN A 332 15.23 18.03 1.23
N ALA A 333 16.55 18.22 1.08
CA ALA A 333 17.21 18.14 -0.21
C ALA A 333 17.20 16.71 -0.79
N ALA A 334 17.29 15.68 0.04
CA ALA A 334 17.13 14.28 -0.37
C ALA A 334 15.69 14.03 -0.86
N ALA A 335 14.70 14.48 -0.10
CA ALA A 335 13.29 14.43 -0.50
C ALA A 335 13.04 15.16 -1.83
N LEU A 336 13.73 16.28 -2.08
CA LEU A 336 13.66 17.00 -3.36
C LEU A 336 14.21 16.16 -4.52
N VAL A 337 15.32 15.46 -4.32
CA VAL A 337 15.88 14.53 -5.32
C VAL A 337 14.88 13.40 -5.62
N VAL A 338 14.23 12.85 -4.58
CA VAL A 338 13.18 11.83 -4.73
C VAL A 338 12.03 12.37 -5.57
N ALA A 339 11.49 13.55 -5.23
CA ALA A 339 10.40 14.20 -5.98
C ALA A 339 10.75 14.35 -7.47
N ARG A 340 11.94 14.91 -7.74
CA ARG A 340 12.44 15.18 -9.09
C ARG A 340 12.62 13.90 -9.90
N ARG A 341 13.14 12.83 -9.30
CA ARG A 341 13.24 11.50 -9.94
C ARG A 341 11.86 10.97 -10.33
N GLY A 342 10.85 11.13 -9.47
CA GLY A 342 9.49 10.68 -9.77
C GLY A 342 8.82 11.45 -10.91
N GLN A 343 9.29 12.65 -11.22
CA GLN A 343 8.91 13.43 -12.40
C GLN A 343 9.73 13.10 -13.66
N GLY A 344 10.73 12.23 -13.54
CA GLY A 344 11.62 11.87 -14.65
C GLY A 344 12.83 12.79 -14.83
N PHE A 345 13.11 13.71 -13.89
CA PHE A 345 14.34 14.51 -13.94
C PHE A 345 15.55 13.66 -13.58
N SER A 346 16.64 13.93 -14.29
CA SER A 346 17.88 13.20 -14.14
C SER A 346 18.83 13.88 -13.16
N GLU A 347 19.24 13.15 -12.13
CA GLU A 347 19.95 13.68 -10.97
C GLU A 347 21.43 13.29 -10.96
N HIS A 348 22.16 13.61 -12.03
CA HIS A 348 23.60 13.29 -12.18
C HIS A 348 24.52 14.30 -11.49
N LEU A 349 25.50 13.86 -10.71
CA LEU A 349 26.56 14.72 -10.20
C LEU A 349 27.65 14.86 -11.26
N ARG A 350 27.70 15.99 -11.99
CA ARG A 350 28.77 16.24 -12.96
C ARG A 350 30.08 16.55 -12.22
N GLY A 351 31.15 15.81 -12.53
CA GLY A 351 32.50 16.07 -12.02
C GLY A 351 33.00 15.17 -10.88
N LEU A 352 32.19 14.20 -10.43
CA LEU A 352 32.61 13.13 -9.53
C LEU A 352 33.02 11.90 -10.37
N LYS A 353 34.21 11.95 -10.98
CA LYS A 353 34.80 10.78 -11.64
C LYS A 353 35.39 9.84 -10.59
N THR A 354 34.54 9.09 -9.92
CA THR A 354 34.98 7.88 -9.23
C THR A 354 34.53 6.67 -10.05
N PRO A 355 35.35 5.61 -10.17
CA PRO A 355 34.99 4.38 -10.91
C PRO A 355 33.64 3.79 -10.47
N LEU A 356 33.29 4.01 -9.20
CA LEU A 356 32.01 3.64 -8.60
C LEU A 356 30.80 4.34 -9.25
N PHE A 357 30.95 5.61 -9.62
CA PHE A 357 29.88 6.43 -10.19
C PHE A 357 29.68 6.09 -11.67
N GLU A 358 30.77 5.81 -12.39
CA GLU A 358 30.77 5.41 -13.81
C GLU A 358 30.12 4.02 -14.01
N ALA A 359 30.43 3.04 -13.16
CA ALA A 359 29.80 1.70 -13.21
C ALA A 359 28.27 1.75 -12.98
N LEU A 360 27.80 2.73 -12.18
CA LEU A 360 26.38 2.96 -11.92
C LEU A 360 25.66 3.76 -13.02
N GLU A 361 26.37 4.63 -13.75
CA GLU A 361 25.85 5.29 -14.96
C GLU A 361 25.57 4.27 -16.08
N ALA A 362 26.34 3.17 -16.12
CA ALA A 362 26.17 2.06 -17.06
C ALA A 362 25.08 1.04 -16.65
N GLY A 363 24.56 1.11 -15.43
CA GLY A 363 23.56 0.16 -14.92
C GLY A 363 24.12 -1.21 -14.53
N GLU A 364 25.43 -1.34 -14.34
CA GLU A 364 26.09 -2.61 -14.01
C GLU A 364 26.01 -2.92 -12.51
N GLU A 365 25.65 -4.16 -12.15
CA GLU A 365 25.70 -4.69 -10.78
C GLU A 365 26.94 -5.61 -10.66
N GLY A 366 27.84 -5.35 -9.70
CA GLY A 366 29.08 -6.14 -9.50
C GLY A 366 29.61 -6.13 -8.06
N GLU A 367 30.40 -7.15 -7.70
CA GLU A 367 30.86 -7.46 -6.32
C GLU A 367 31.75 -6.38 -5.66
N ASN A 368 32.32 -5.45 -6.43
CA ASN A 368 33.21 -4.38 -5.92
C ASN A 368 32.52 -3.03 -5.67
N VAL A 369 31.18 -2.98 -5.73
CA VAL A 369 30.39 -1.76 -5.47
C VAL A 369 29.98 -1.71 -3.98
N PRO A 370 30.50 -0.79 -3.14
CA PRO A 370 30.04 -0.59 -1.77
C PRO A 370 28.52 -0.49 -1.66
N ASP A 371 27.98 -1.06 -0.58
CA ASP A 371 26.54 -1.15 -0.35
C ASP A 371 25.85 0.21 -0.52
N ARG A 372 24.68 0.22 -1.16
CA ARG A 372 23.96 1.42 -1.64
C ARG A 372 23.53 2.39 -0.53
N ARG A 373 23.71 1.99 0.74
CA ARG A 373 23.46 2.76 1.97
C ARG A 373 24.72 3.06 2.78
N VAL A 374 25.93 2.87 2.23
CA VAL A 374 27.15 3.37 2.87
C VAL A 374 27.10 4.89 2.83
N HIS A 375 26.71 5.49 3.95
CA HIS A 375 27.00 6.87 4.29
C HIS A 375 28.53 7.02 4.44
N SER A 376 29.25 6.98 3.33
CA SER A 376 30.68 7.29 3.35
C SER A 376 30.84 8.80 3.42
N TRP A 377 30.62 9.32 4.62
CA TRP A 377 31.05 10.66 5.01
C TRP A 377 32.56 10.83 4.84
N SER A 378 33.32 9.73 4.79
CA SER A 378 34.76 9.69 4.54
C SER A 378 35.14 9.95 3.07
N LEU A 379 34.33 9.58 2.08
CA LEU A 379 34.65 9.75 0.64
C LEU A 379 34.33 11.16 0.09
N THR A 380 33.73 12.06 0.88
CA THR A 380 33.20 13.35 0.38
C THR A 380 33.65 14.59 1.17
N ARG A 381 34.61 14.45 2.10
CA ARG A 381 35.25 15.61 2.76
C ARG A 381 36.08 16.39 1.73
N GLY A 382 35.52 17.48 1.19
CA GLY A 382 36.28 18.49 0.43
C GLY A 382 35.71 18.94 -0.92
N LEU A 383 34.51 18.55 -1.31
CA LEU A 383 34.01 18.85 -2.67
C LEU A 383 33.21 20.17 -2.75
N PRO A 384 33.52 21.07 -3.71
CA PRO A 384 32.78 22.31 -3.93
C PRO A 384 31.45 22.08 -4.66
N SER A 385 30.41 22.83 -4.27
CA SER A 385 29.06 22.79 -4.88
C SER A 385 29.07 23.37 -6.30
N ARG A 386 28.43 22.69 -7.27
CA ARG A 386 28.21 23.22 -8.63
C ARG A 386 26.81 22.90 -9.18
N LYS A 387 26.30 23.84 -10.01
CA LYS A 387 24.94 23.95 -10.55
C LYS A 387 24.71 23.09 -11.81
N GLY A 388 23.47 22.63 -11.99
CA GLY A 388 22.88 22.28 -13.30
C GLY A 388 22.27 20.88 -13.38
N ALA A 389 20.95 20.81 -13.63
CA ALA A 389 20.26 19.60 -14.06
C ALA A 389 19.96 19.71 -15.56
N SER A 390 20.15 18.62 -16.30
CA SER A 390 19.77 18.51 -17.72
C SER A 390 18.60 17.53 -17.86
N ARG A 391 17.64 17.88 -18.72
CA ARG A 391 16.42 17.11 -19.02
C ARG A 391 16.72 16.19 -20.21
N LYS A 392 16.47 14.89 -20.10
CA LYS A 392 16.35 14.00 -21.27
C LYS A 392 14.87 13.95 -21.67
N HIS A 393 14.57 14.35 -22.90
CA HIS A 393 13.28 14.03 -23.52
C HIS A 393 13.27 12.54 -23.90
N PRO A 394 12.11 11.85 -23.83
CA PRO A 394 11.98 10.52 -24.39
C PRO A 394 11.94 10.67 -25.92
N SER A 395 13.05 10.37 -26.59
CA SER A 395 13.10 10.33 -28.05
C SER A 395 12.45 9.06 -28.57
N GLN A 396 11.67 9.24 -29.63
CA GLN A 396 11.22 8.21 -30.56
C GLN A 396 12.40 7.36 -31.05
N SER A 397 12.09 6.11 -31.35
CA SER A 397 12.99 5.07 -31.88
C SER A 397 13.72 5.53 -33.15
N PRO A 398 15.00 5.15 -33.35
CA PRO A 398 15.70 5.41 -34.59
C PRO A 398 15.43 4.28 -35.59
N GLU A 399 14.87 4.61 -36.75
CA GLU A 399 15.05 3.82 -37.97
C GLU A 399 16.19 4.41 -38.80
N THR A 400 16.83 3.50 -39.51
CA THR A 400 18.19 3.48 -40.03
C THR A 400 18.34 4.04 -41.46
N ILE A 401 19.51 4.68 -41.66
CA ILE A 401 20.40 4.63 -42.84
C ILE A 401 19.98 5.37 -44.13
N GLY A 402 20.88 6.24 -44.60
CA GLY A 402 20.91 6.77 -45.96
C GLY A 402 21.96 7.87 -46.15
N VAL A 403 23.13 7.48 -46.65
CA VAL A 403 24.34 8.28 -46.93
C VAL A 403 24.10 9.23 -48.11
N GLU A 404 24.59 10.48 -48.04
CA GLU A 404 25.58 11.06 -48.97
C GLU A 404 25.79 12.57 -48.76
N SER A 405 27.04 12.94 -48.98
CA SER A 405 27.67 14.23 -48.77
C SER A 405 27.67 15.12 -50.01
N SER A 406 27.55 16.44 -49.84
CA SER A 406 28.41 17.45 -50.48
C SER A 406 28.02 18.84 -49.98
N GLY A 407 29.02 19.70 -49.80
CA GLY A 407 28.87 20.98 -49.13
C GLY A 407 28.93 22.21 -50.03
N THR A 408 28.91 23.33 -49.31
CA THR A 408 29.45 24.68 -49.61
C THR A 408 28.66 25.68 -50.47
N ILE A 409 28.22 26.75 -49.77
CA ILE A 409 28.37 28.21 -50.05
C ILE A 409 27.34 28.96 -50.91
N GLY A 410 26.89 30.11 -50.35
CA GLY A 410 26.41 31.32 -51.05
C GLY A 410 24.95 31.67 -50.73
N SER A 411 24.61 32.53 -49.76
CA SER A 411 24.60 34.02 -49.75
C SER A 411 23.50 34.70 -50.60
N THR A 412 22.67 35.49 -49.87
CA THR A 412 21.98 36.76 -50.24
C THR A 412 20.82 36.79 -51.26
N GLU A 413 19.65 37.28 -50.81
CA GLU A 413 18.82 38.42 -51.33
C GLU A 413 17.48 38.46 -50.54
N ARG A 414 17.15 39.49 -49.74
CA ARG A 414 16.46 40.79 -50.03
C ARG A 414 15.02 40.72 -50.62
N SER A 415 14.03 40.76 -49.70
CA SER A 415 12.79 41.61 -49.66
C SER A 415 11.74 41.52 -50.80
N PRO A 416 10.58 42.23 -50.73
CA PRO A 416 9.49 42.20 -49.74
C PRO A 416 8.06 42.16 -50.39
N GLY A 417 6.99 42.05 -49.58
CA GLY A 417 5.72 42.78 -49.84
C GLY A 417 4.44 41.96 -50.09
N GLU A 418 3.31 42.65 -49.84
CA GLU A 418 1.88 42.28 -49.96
C GLU A 418 1.34 41.39 -48.81
N GLY A 419 0.47 41.82 -47.90
CA GLY A 419 -0.47 42.94 -47.90
C GLY A 419 -1.83 42.49 -48.41
N ASP A 420 -2.75 42.10 -47.53
CA ASP A 420 -4.11 42.65 -47.59
C ASP A 420 -4.85 42.50 -46.26
N SER A 421 -5.88 43.31 -46.16
CA SER A 421 -6.59 43.88 -45.03
C SER A 421 -8.04 43.41 -45.02
N SER A 422 -8.66 43.44 -43.83
CA SER A 422 -10.07 43.82 -43.54
C SER A 422 -10.41 43.26 -42.15
N GLU A 423 -10.52 44.12 -41.14
CA GLU A 423 -11.81 44.67 -40.69
C GLU A 423 -12.83 43.57 -40.37
N GLY A 424 -13.38 43.42 -39.17
CA GLY A 424 -13.49 44.29 -38.03
C GLY A 424 -14.82 43.96 -37.32
N LYS A 425 -14.82 44.06 -36.00
CA LYS A 425 -15.91 44.56 -35.12
C LYS A 425 -16.03 43.79 -33.81
N THR A 426 -15.55 44.47 -32.79
CA THR A 426 -16.01 44.51 -31.42
C THR A 426 -17.52 44.59 -31.28
N VAL A 427 -18.12 43.78 -30.38
CA VAL A 427 -19.22 44.19 -29.48
C VAL A 427 -19.20 43.34 -28.20
N SER A 428 -18.95 43.98 -27.06
CA SER A 428 -19.59 43.68 -25.76
C SER A 428 -20.39 44.95 -25.44
N PRO A 429 -21.59 44.90 -24.80
CA PRO A 429 -21.62 44.70 -23.34
C PRO A 429 -22.93 44.09 -22.75
N GLY A 430 -22.82 43.61 -21.51
CA GLY A 430 -23.73 44.03 -20.45
C GLY A 430 -24.90 43.13 -20.03
N SER A 431 -25.01 42.99 -18.70
CA SER A 431 -26.24 42.88 -17.89
C SER A 431 -26.64 41.49 -17.39
N GLY A 432 -26.32 41.21 -16.12
CA GLY A 432 -27.22 40.46 -15.23
C GLY A 432 -28.10 41.45 -14.44
N PRO A 433 -28.73 41.09 -13.30
CA PRO A 433 -29.40 39.84 -12.90
C PRO A 433 -30.92 40.09 -12.69
N PRO A 434 -31.71 39.18 -12.05
CA PRO A 434 -31.92 39.40 -10.62
C PRO A 434 -32.06 38.13 -9.75
N VAL A 435 -31.79 38.41 -8.48
CA VAL A 435 -31.97 37.64 -7.25
C VAL A 435 -33.46 37.27 -7.03
N ARG A 436 -33.73 36.10 -6.45
CA ARG A 436 -34.96 35.86 -5.66
C ARG A 436 -34.58 35.43 -4.24
N GLU A 437 -35.17 36.17 -3.31
CA GLU A 437 -35.08 36.01 -1.86
C GLU A 437 -35.84 34.77 -1.34
N ALA A 438 -35.43 34.37 -0.14
CA ALA A 438 -36.07 33.40 0.73
C ALA A 438 -37.33 33.96 1.39
N VAL A 439 -38.31 33.09 1.68
CA VAL A 439 -39.25 33.27 2.80
C VAL A 439 -39.67 31.89 3.35
N ALA A 440 -39.57 31.78 4.68
CA ALA A 440 -40.18 30.84 5.64
C ALA A 440 -39.75 29.37 5.63
#